data_AF-A0A7Y2E3F3-F1
#
_entry.id   AF-A0A7Y2E3F3-F1
#
_cell.length_a   1.000
_cell.length_b   1.000
_cell.length_c   1.000
_cell.angle_alpha   90.00
_cell.angle_beta   90.00
_cell.angle_gamma   90.00
#
_symmetry.space_group_name_H-M   'P 1'
#
loop_
_entity.id
_entity.type
_entity.pdbx_description
1 polymer ?
#
loop_
_entity_poly.entity_id
_entity_poly.type
_entity_poly.pdbx_seq_one_letter_code
_entity_poly.pdbx_strand_id
1 'polypeptide(L)'
;MESVFISALDTIDLIADALSLEFPDTEFTVRPEEDVLLDGGICGVDVDWDGGPSREQVQDIVDRFQGVNWDPGTGSLSGRSHWVVDSAGRLVQIFYNIDYVFCNGPRLVLAEH
;
A
#
# COMPACT_ATOMS: atom_id res chain seq x y z
N MET A 1 23.39 -0.69 11.02
CA MET A 1 21.96 -0.92 10.77
C MET A 1 21.58 0.04 9.67
N GLU A 2 21.23 -0.49 8.51
CA GLU A 2 20.92 0.29 7.32
C GLU A 2 19.41 0.52 7.28
N SER A 3 19.01 1.78 7.11
CA SER A 3 17.62 2.19 7.03
C SER A 3 17.38 2.77 5.65
N VAL A 4 16.31 2.31 5.00
CA VAL A 4 15.91 2.74 3.65
C VAL A 4 14.54 3.39 3.73
N PHE A 5 14.45 4.59 3.18
CA PHE A 5 13.19 5.30 3.01
C PHE A 5 12.72 5.09 1.57
N ILE A 6 11.54 4.52 1.42
CA ILE A 6 10.91 4.28 0.12
C ILE A 6 9.88 5.37 -0.09
N SER A 7 9.99 6.08 -1.22
CA SER A 7 9.09 7.17 -1.55
C SER A 7 7.67 6.66 -1.75
N ALA A 8 6.68 7.56 -1.71
CA ALA A 8 5.30 7.18 -1.96
C ALA A 8 5.11 6.60 -3.38
N LEU A 9 5.76 7.20 -4.37
CA LEU A 9 5.73 6.74 -5.76
C LEU A 9 6.35 5.34 -5.92
N ASP A 10 7.54 5.12 -5.35
CA ASP A 10 8.17 3.80 -5.39
C ASP A 10 7.30 2.77 -4.63
N THR A 11 6.62 3.18 -3.56
CA THR A 11 5.73 2.29 -2.81
C THR A 11 4.48 1.92 -3.61
N ILE A 12 3.93 2.85 -4.41
CA ILE A 12 2.81 2.58 -5.32
C ILE A 12 3.19 1.50 -6.33
N ASP A 13 4.38 1.59 -6.93
CA ASP A 13 4.88 0.58 -7.85
C ASP A 13 5.03 -0.78 -7.16
N LEU A 14 5.57 -0.81 -5.94
CA LEU A 14 5.68 -2.05 -5.14
C LEU A 14 4.30 -2.65 -4.78
N ILE A 15 3.30 -1.83 -4.50
CA ILE A 15 1.93 -2.28 -4.25
C ILE A 15 1.35 -2.89 -5.53
N ALA A 16 1.50 -2.23 -6.67
CA ALA A 16 1.01 -2.71 -7.96
C ALA A 16 1.65 -4.06 -8.35
N ASP A 17 2.96 -4.19 -8.19
CA ASP A 17 3.71 -5.43 -8.43
C ASP A 17 3.24 -6.57 -7.51
N ALA A 18 3.07 -6.27 -6.22
CA ALA A 18 2.60 -7.24 -5.24
C ALA A 18 1.19 -7.78 -5.56
N LEU A 19 0.27 -6.88 -5.93
CA LEU A 19 -1.10 -7.26 -6.28
C LEU A 19 -1.16 -8.06 -7.58
N SER A 20 -0.39 -7.64 -8.59
CA SER A 20 -0.31 -8.34 -9.89
C SER A 20 0.31 -9.74 -9.76
N LEU A 21 1.24 -9.93 -8.83
CA LEU A 21 1.83 -11.24 -8.56
C LEU A 21 0.84 -12.18 -7.86
N GLU A 22 0.06 -11.68 -6.91
CA GLU A 22 -0.89 -12.50 -6.14
C GLU A 22 -2.17 -12.79 -6.93
N PHE A 23 -2.65 -11.80 -7.70
CA PHE A 23 -3.92 -11.85 -8.43
C PHE A 23 -3.70 -11.55 -9.93
N PRO A 24 -3.03 -12.45 -10.67
CA PRO A 24 -2.62 -12.19 -12.05
C PRO A 24 -3.79 -12.00 -13.03
N ASP A 25 -5.00 -12.45 -12.67
CA ASP A 25 -6.21 -12.32 -13.48
C ASP A 25 -7.03 -11.06 -13.16
N THR A 26 -6.55 -10.20 -12.25
CA THR A 26 -7.24 -8.96 -11.84
C THR A 26 -6.41 -7.74 -12.20
N GLU A 27 -7.04 -6.76 -12.86
CA GLU A 27 -6.41 -5.48 -13.16
C GLU A 27 -6.64 -4.51 -11.98
N PHE A 28 -5.54 -4.00 -11.41
CA PHE A 28 -5.57 -3.02 -10.33
C PHE A 28 -5.14 -1.65 -10.85
N THR A 29 -5.85 -0.61 -10.43
CA THR A 29 -5.39 0.78 -10.52
C THR A 29 -4.90 1.21 -9.15
N VAL A 30 -3.60 1.46 -9.02
CA VAL A 30 -2.98 1.97 -7.79
C VAL A 30 -2.54 3.40 -8.05
N ARG A 31 -3.00 4.33 -7.22
CA ARG A 31 -2.72 5.76 -7.42
C ARG A 31 -2.56 6.48 -6.07
N PRO A 32 -1.81 7.58 -6.03
CA PRO A 32 -1.80 8.43 -4.86
C PRO A 32 -3.17 9.12 -4.72
N GLU A 33 -3.61 9.32 -3.48
CA GLU A 33 -4.69 10.26 -3.21
C GLU A 33 -4.22 11.69 -3.52
N GLU A 34 -5.08 12.50 -4.13
CA GLU A 34 -4.71 13.81 -4.70
C GLU A 34 -4.03 14.75 -3.66
N ASP A 35 -3.19 15.65 -4.19
CA ASP A 35 -2.48 16.76 -3.53
C ASP A 35 -1.23 16.50 -2.67
N VAL A 36 -0.90 15.26 -2.30
CA VAL A 36 0.21 15.05 -1.33
C VAL A 36 1.61 14.87 -1.96
N LEU A 37 1.67 14.50 -3.24
CA LEU A 37 2.95 14.22 -3.92
C LEU A 37 3.87 15.45 -4.08
N LEU A 38 3.32 16.67 -3.98
CA LEU A 38 4.05 17.90 -4.29
C LEU A 38 4.93 18.41 -3.13
N ASP A 39 4.70 17.95 -1.89
CA ASP A 39 5.35 18.53 -0.70
C ASP A 39 6.25 17.54 0.07
N GLY A 40 6.46 16.33 -0.48
CA GLY A 40 7.29 15.29 0.17
C GLY A 40 6.70 14.74 1.48
N GLY A 41 5.42 15.01 1.74
CA GLY A 41 4.68 14.52 2.90
C GLY A 41 4.34 13.03 2.79
N ILE A 42 3.78 12.48 3.88
CA ILE A 42 3.24 11.12 3.91
C ILE A 42 1.97 11.09 3.06
N CYS A 43 1.84 10.13 2.13
CA CYS A 43 0.79 10.10 1.11
C CYS A 43 -0.21 8.95 1.36
N GLY A 44 -1.50 9.21 1.14
CA GLY A 44 -2.53 8.17 1.01
C GLY A 44 -2.48 7.50 -0.37
N VAL A 45 -2.87 6.23 -0.46
CA VAL A 45 -2.93 5.48 -1.73
C VAL A 45 -4.32 4.91 -1.93
N ASP A 46 -4.89 5.10 -3.12
CA ASP A 46 -6.09 4.44 -3.57
C ASP A 46 -5.73 3.17 -4.38
N VAL A 47 -6.42 2.08 -4.08
CA VAL A 47 -6.37 0.83 -4.84
C VAL A 47 -7.79 0.51 -5.31
N ASP A 48 -8.00 0.60 -6.61
CA ASP A 48 -9.26 0.33 -7.29
C ASP A 48 -9.15 -0.92 -8.17
N TRP A 49 -10.18 -1.77 -8.19
CA TRP A 49 -10.28 -2.91 -9.10
C TRP A 49 -11.74 -3.35 -9.30
N ASP A 50 -12.00 -4.05 -10.39
CA ASP A 50 -13.30 -4.55 -10.79
C ASP A 50 -13.33 -6.10 -10.73
N GLY A 51 -14.32 -6.67 -10.05
CA GLY A 51 -14.42 -8.13 -9.86
C GLY A 51 -13.21 -8.73 -9.12
N GLY A 52 -13.05 -10.07 -9.15
CA GLY A 52 -11.86 -10.72 -8.60
C GLY A 52 -11.83 -10.82 -7.06
N PRO A 53 -10.66 -10.59 -6.41
CA PRO A 53 -10.46 -10.84 -4.98
C PRO A 53 -11.33 -9.95 -4.10
N SER A 54 -11.63 -10.44 -2.89
CA SER A 54 -12.34 -9.66 -1.88
C SER A 54 -11.49 -8.49 -1.39
N ARG A 55 -12.15 -7.48 -0.84
CA ARG A 55 -11.49 -6.35 -0.20
C ARG A 55 -10.52 -6.81 0.88
N GLU A 56 -10.89 -7.79 1.71
CA GLU A 56 -10.01 -8.28 2.78
C GLU A 56 -8.74 -8.92 2.21
N GLN A 57 -8.86 -9.70 1.13
CA GLN A 57 -7.70 -10.34 0.50
C GLN A 57 -6.69 -9.31 -0.05
N VAL A 58 -7.18 -8.22 -0.64
CA VAL A 58 -6.33 -7.11 -1.10
C VAL A 58 -5.74 -6.36 0.09
N GLN A 59 -6.55 -6.11 1.13
CA GLN A 59 -6.12 -5.40 2.33
C GLN A 59 -4.96 -6.10 3.06
N ASP A 60 -5.03 -7.43 3.21
CA ASP A 60 -3.98 -8.24 3.83
C ASP A 60 -2.60 -8.08 3.13
N ILE A 61 -2.61 -7.81 1.83
CA ILE A 61 -1.39 -7.59 1.03
C ILE A 61 -0.89 -6.17 1.20
N VAL A 62 -1.78 -5.18 1.11
CA VAL A 62 -1.37 -3.76 1.07
C VAL A 62 -0.99 -3.20 2.44
N ASP A 63 -1.50 -3.79 3.53
CA ASP A 63 -1.21 -3.37 4.91
C ASP A 63 0.29 -3.46 5.28
N ARG A 64 1.09 -4.24 4.55
CA ARG A 64 2.55 -4.31 4.75
C ARG A 64 3.30 -3.10 4.20
N PHE A 65 2.66 -2.27 3.38
CA PHE A 65 3.27 -1.08 2.78
C PHE A 65 2.92 0.21 3.53
N GLN A 66 2.10 0.14 4.60
CA GLN A 66 1.80 1.30 5.42
C GLN A 66 3.00 1.70 6.29
N GLY A 67 3.28 3.01 6.30
CA GLY A 67 4.36 3.65 7.03
C GLY A 67 3.97 4.16 8.41
N VAL A 68 2.68 4.09 8.77
CA VAL A 68 2.18 4.53 10.06
C VAL A 68 1.26 3.47 10.68
N ASN A 69 1.00 3.65 11.97
CA ASN A 69 0.07 2.88 12.75
C ASN A 69 -0.82 3.84 13.55
N TRP A 70 -2.12 3.80 13.28
CA TRP A 70 -3.14 4.59 13.97
C TRP A 70 -3.79 3.76 15.08
N ASP A 71 -3.73 4.26 16.32
CA ASP A 71 -4.44 3.69 17.46
C ASP A 71 -5.71 4.49 17.75
N PRO A 72 -6.92 3.97 17.42
CA PRO A 72 -8.17 4.68 17.66
C PRO A 72 -8.54 4.79 19.14
N GLY A 73 -7.97 3.95 20.02
CA GLY A 73 -8.24 3.99 21.46
C GLY A 73 -7.52 5.15 22.15
N THR A 74 -6.36 5.55 21.63
CA THR A 74 -5.57 6.65 22.19
C THR A 74 -5.57 7.90 21.31
N GLY A 75 -6.00 7.78 20.05
CA GLY A 75 -5.87 8.84 19.04
C GLY A 75 -4.42 9.09 18.64
N SER A 76 -3.53 8.10 18.81
CA SER A 76 -2.10 8.24 18.54
C SER A 76 -1.75 7.75 17.15
N LEU A 77 -0.96 8.55 16.42
CA LEU A 77 -0.31 8.17 15.18
C LEU A 77 1.17 7.93 15.46
N SER A 78 1.70 6.77 15.06
CA SER A 78 3.11 6.41 15.23
C SER A 78 3.70 5.87 13.93
N GLY A 79 5.00 6.08 13.73
CA GLY A 79 5.69 5.53 12.57
C GLY A 79 5.82 4.01 12.64
N ARG A 80 5.66 3.35 11.50
CA ARG A 80 5.82 1.92 11.30
C ARG A 80 7.06 1.67 10.44
N SER A 81 7.84 0.67 10.83
CA SER A 81 8.99 0.20 10.04
C SER A 81 8.91 -1.30 9.85
N HIS A 82 9.48 -1.78 8.75
CA HIS A 82 9.47 -3.19 8.39
C HIS A 82 10.90 -3.71 8.30
N TRP A 83 11.11 -4.96 8.69
CA TRP A 83 12.41 -5.60 8.61
C TRP A 83 12.42 -6.57 7.44
N VAL A 84 13.39 -6.41 6.54
CA VAL A 84 13.59 -7.31 5.40
C VAL A 84 15.04 -7.75 5.32
N VAL A 85 15.28 -8.87 4.64
CA VAL A 85 16.62 -9.35 4.33
C VAL A 85 16.89 -9.06 2.86
N ASP A 86 17.98 -8.34 2.59
CA ASP A 86 18.38 -8.02 1.22
C ASP A 86 19.05 -9.23 0.51
N SER A 87 19.40 -9.06 -0.77
CA SER A 87 20.04 -10.10 -1.58
C SER A 87 21.45 -10.50 -1.09
N ALA A 88 22.08 -9.69 -0.24
CA ALA A 88 23.37 -9.98 0.39
C ALA A 88 23.22 -10.64 1.78
N GLY A 89 21.99 -10.95 2.21
CA GLY A 89 21.69 -11.55 3.51
C GLY A 89 21.74 -10.57 4.68
N ARG A 90 21.68 -9.26 4.41
CA ARG A 90 21.73 -8.22 5.44
C ARG A 90 20.33 -7.84 5.88
N LEU A 91 20.14 -7.65 7.18
CA LEU A 91 18.90 -7.14 7.75
C LEU A 91 18.82 -5.62 7.53
N VAL A 92 17.77 -5.17 6.83
CA VAL A 92 17.52 -3.78 6.48
C VAL A 92 16.18 -3.34 7.06
N GLN A 93 16.13 -2.11 7.58
CA GLN A 93 14.91 -1.48 8.05
C GLN A 93 14.30 -0.63 6.94
N ILE A 94 13.04 -0.87 6.59
CA ILE A 94 12.31 -0.13 5.57
C ILE A 94 11.27 0.78 6.23
N PHE A 95 11.21 2.01 5.74
CA PHE A 95 10.16 2.98 6.03
C PHE A 95 9.46 3.33 4.71
N TYR A 96 8.17 3.02 4.61
CA TYR A 96 7.35 3.44 3.48
C TYR A 96 6.74 4.81 3.78
N ASN A 97 6.74 5.72 2.80
CA ASN A 97 6.16 7.05 2.97
C ASN A 97 4.65 7.09 2.70
N ILE A 98 3.91 6.12 3.26
CA ILE A 98 2.47 5.92 3.06
C ILE A 98 1.71 6.03 4.39
N ASP A 99 0.63 6.81 4.42
CA ASP A 99 -0.24 6.99 5.61
C ASP A 99 -1.20 5.81 5.69
N TYR A 100 -2.03 5.68 4.67
CA TYR A 100 -3.02 4.62 4.56
C TYR A 100 -3.17 4.18 3.11
N VAL A 101 -3.74 2.99 2.95
CA VAL A 101 -4.14 2.47 1.65
C VAL A 101 -5.65 2.22 1.66
N PHE A 102 -6.39 2.90 0.81
CA PHE A 102 -7.82 2.71 0.62
C PHE A 102 -8.09 1.66 -0.45
N CYS A 103 -8.75 0.57 -0.05
CA CYS A 103 -9.15 -0.50 -0.95
C CYS A 103 -10.61 -0.30 -1.40
N ASN A 104 -10.81 0.18 -2.62
CA ASN A 104 -12.10 0.65 -3.13
C ASN A 104 -12.86 -0.39 -3.98
N GLY A 105 -12.32 -1.61 -4.13
CA GLY A 105 -12.94 -2.72 -4.84
C GLY A 105 -13.37 -3.89 -3.95
N PRO A 106 -13.82 -5.01 -4.55
CA PRO A 106 -14.17 -5.11 -5.97
C PRO A 106 -15.44 -4.29 -6.24
N ARG A 107 -15.40 -3.42 -7.26
CA ARG A 107 -16.63 -2.74 -7.69
C ARG A 107 -17.52 -3.74 -8.40
N LEU A 108 -18.79 -3.81 -8.01
CA LEU A 108 -19.77 -4.65 -8.69
C LEU A 108 -20.10 -3.99 -10.02
N VAL A 109 -19.69 -4.61 -11.13
CA VAL A 109 -20.21 -4.26 -12.45
C VAL A 109 -21.67 -4.68 -12.47
N LEU A 110 -22.58 -3.74 -12.25
CA LEU A 110 -24.00 -3.97 -12.51
C LEU A 110 -24.14 -4.17 -14.01
N ALA A 111 -24.38 -5.40 -14.44
CA ALA A 111 -24.73 -5.68 -15.83
C ALA A 111 -26.06 -4.94 -16.13
N GLU A 112 -26.00 -3.94 -17.00
CA GLU A 112 -27.20 -3.34 -17.57
C GLU A 112 -27.90 -4.40 -18.43
N HIS A 113 -29.10 -4.79 -18.04
CA HIS A 113 -29.98 -5.73 -18.76
C HIS A 113 -30.84 -5.00 -19.80
#